data_AF-A0A662PUV9-F1
#
_entry.id   AF-A0A662PUV9-F1
#
_cell.length_a   1.000
_cell.length_b   1.000
_cell.length_c   1.000
_cell.angle_alpha   90.00
_cell.angle_beta   90.00
_cell.angle_gamma   90.00
#
_symmetry.space_group_name_H-M   'P 1'
#
loop_
_entity.id
_entity.type
_entity.pdbx_description
1 polymer ?
#
loop_
_entity_poly.entity_id
_entity_poly.type
_entity_poly.pdbx_seq_one_letter_code
_entity_poly.pdbx_strand_id
1 'polypeptide(L)'
;MELLDEEFLVLNQVDLRYAVDARTLSRVVGMKPERIEEILSRLARLGHLRRDEGGWALTEKSREIVRAHRRKLLEKLGEEGRKSLKKLNKRMEDAGFYLKYTVARHQLGADGPLRIVESMEEVHRELTAVINELSKLLPYFTIYLPRLEHALLKIKEGDYLYIDWHPDSYHFVYFELHADLLNYLREDEG
;
A
#
# COMPACT_ATOMS: atom_id res chain seq x y z
N MET A 1 15.91 15.13 11.58
CA MET A 1 15.30 14.17 12.52
C MET A 1 15.36 12.80 11.87
N GLU A 2 15.77 11.80 12.61
CA GLU A 2 15.65 10.40 12.17
C GLU A 2 14.29 9.88 12.63
N LEU A 3 13.51 9.35 11.69
CA LEU A 3 12.22 8.74 11.99
C LEU A 3 12.46 7.32 12.50
N LEU A 4 11.72 6.93 13.54
CA LEU A 4 11.59 5.51 13.87
C LEU A 4 10.84 4.79 12.75
N ASP A 5 11.07 3.49 12.57
CA ASP A 5 10.42 2.70 11.50
C ASP A 5 8.88 2.80 11.56
N GLU A 6 8.30 2.76 12.76
CA GLU A 6 6.86 2.92 12.97
C GLU A 6 6.36 4.33 12.63
N GLU A 7 7.14 5.37 12.94
CA GLU A 7 6.79 6.77 12.62
C GLU A 7 6.87 7.00 11.11
N PHE A 8 7.88 6.45 10.44
CA PHE A 8 7.96 6.46 8.98
C PHE A 8 6.77 5.75 8.36
N LEU A 9 6.41 4.57 8.86
CA LEU A 9 5.29 3.80 8.34
C LEU A 9 3.97 4.59 8.42
N VAL A 10 3.70 5.23 9.57
CA VAL A 10 2.52 6.10 9.72
C VAL A 10 2.58 7.29 8.77
N LEU A 11 3.69 8.02 8.70
CA LEU A 11 3.83 9.18 7.81
C LEU A 11 3.72 8.80 6.33
N ASN A 12 4.26 7.65 5.93
CA ASN A 12 4.19 7.13 4.57
C ASN A 12 2.72 6.85 4.18
N GLN A 13 1.94 6.23 5.07
CA GLN A 13 0.53 5.97 4.83
C GLN A 13 -0.34 7.25 4.82
N VAL A 14 0.04 8.28 5.60
CA VAL A 14 -0.57 9.61 5.52
C VAL A 14 -0.23 10.29 4.19
N ASP A 15 1.02 10.20 3.71
CA ASP A 15 1.45 10.75 2.41
C ASP A 15 0.62 10.19 1.25
N LEU A 16 0.35 8.88 1.29
CA LEU A 16 -0.41 8.17 0.26
C LEU A 16 -1.89 8.56 0.19
N ARG A 17 -2.51 9.00 1.30
CA ARG A 17 -3.99 9.16 1.40
C ARG A 17 -4.50 10.59 1.51
N TYR A 18 -3.62 11.59 1.48
CA TYR A 18 -3.91 13.03 1.52
C TYR A 18 -4.66 13.57 2.75
N ALA A 19 -5.55 12.79 3.39
CA ALA A 19 -6.08 12.96 4.74
C ALA A 19 -6.60 11.62 5.26
N VAL A 20 -6.15 11.18 6.44
CA VAL A 20 -6.54 9.85 6.97
C VAL A 20 -6.72 9.87 8.48
N ASP A 21 -7.76 9.17 8.97
CA ASP A 21 -8.04 9.04 10.39
C ASP A 21 -7.25 7.90 11.07
N ALA A 22 -7.19 7.92 12.40
CA ALA A 22 -6.46 6.92 13.18
C ALA A 22 -7.03 5.50 13.00
N ARG A 23 -8.35 5.38 12.80
CA ARG A 23 -9.00 4.08 12.60
C ARG A 23 -8.56 3.43 11.28
N THR A 24 -8.48 4.22 10.21
CA THR A 24 -8.02 3.75 8.91
C THR A 24 -6.53 3.43 8.95
N LEU A 25 -5.71 4.29 9.57
CA LEU A 25 -4.29 4.00 9.77
C LEU A 25 -4.07 2.72 10.57
N SER A 26 -4.84 2.47 11.63
CA SER A 26 -4.75 1.23 12.41
C SER A 26 -5.01 -0.01 11.53
N ARG A 27 -6.06 0.02 10.69
CA ARG A 27 -6.37 -1.08 9.76
C ARG A 27 -5.29 -1.29 8.72
N VAL A 28 -4.77 -0.21 8.15
CA VAL A 28 -3.76 -0.23 7.07
C VAL A 28 -2.40 -0.70 7.59
N VAL A 29 -1.97 -0.14 8.70
CA VAL A 29 -0.63 -0.36 9.27
C VAL A 29 -0.58 -1.65 10.08
N GLY A 30 -1.73 -2.17 10.51
CA GLY A 30 -1.82 -3.36 11.37
C GLY A 30 -1.40 -3.08 12.83
N MET A 31 -1.40 -1.80 13.24
CA MET A 31 -1.08 -1.38 14.61
C MET A 31 -2.35 -1.13 15.41
N LYS A 32 -2.26 -1.31 16.73
CA LYS A 32 -3.35 -1.01 17.65
C LYS A 32 -3.75 0.49 17.57
N PRO A 33 -5.04 0.83 17.64
CA PRO A 33 -5.51 2.22 17.58
C PRO A 33 -4.80 3.15 18.59
N GLU A 34 -4.54 2.66 19.80
CA GLU A 34 -3.89 3.45 20.86
C GLU A 34 -2.47 3.84 20.44
N ARG A 35 -1.74 2.91 19.82
CA ARG A 35 -0.37 3.16 19.34
C ARG A 35 -0.36 4.15 18.18
N ILE A 36 -1.33 4.04 17.27
CA ILE A 36 -1.49 5.00 16.17
C ILE A 36 -1.78 6.40 16.71
N GLU A 37 -2.68 6.55 17.68
CA GLU A 37 -2.99 7.84 18.32
C GLU A 37 -1.77 8.44 19.04
N GLU A 38 -0.96 7.63 19.72
CA GLU A 38 0.30 8.08 20.34
C GLU A 38 1.27 8.65 19.29
N ILE A 39 1.49 7.92 18.19
CA ILE A 39 2.38 8.32 17.10
C ILE A 39 1.86 9.60 16.44
N LEU A 40 0.57 9.66 16.09
CA LEU A 40 -0.05 10.83 15.49
C LEU A 40 0.05 12.05 16.40
N SER A 41 -0.24 11.89 17.69
CA SER A 41 -0.16 12.97 18.69
C SER A 41 1.26 13.50 18.87
N ARG A 42 2.27 12.64 18.81
CA ARG A 42 3.68 13.03 18.87
C ARG A 42 4.10 13.74 17.59
N LEU A 43 3.81 13.18 16.43
CA LEU A 43 4.15 13.76 15.13
C LEU A 43 3.46 15.12 14.91
N ALA A 44 2.22 15.28 15.35
CA ALA A 44 1.51 16.56 15.34
C ALA A 44 2.19 17.60 16.25
N ARG A 45 2.57 17.22 17.48
CA ARG A 45 3.31 18.10 18.40
C ARG A 45 4.66 18.55 17.84
N LEU A 46 5.30 17.70 17.04
CA LEU A 46 6.56 18.01 16.34
C LEU A 46 6.35 18.81 15.04
N GLY A 47 5.11 19.15 14.69
CA GLY A 47 4.77 19.94 13.49
C GLY A 47 4.79 19.13 12.19
N HIS A 48 4.76 17.80 12.28
CA HIS A 48 4.78 16.93 11.11
C HIS A 48 3.42 16.69 10.47
N LEU A 49 2.37 16.79 11.28
CA LEU A 49 1.00 16.57 10.88
C LEU A 49 0.17 17.80 11.19
N ARG A 50 -0.82 18.07 10.33
CA ARG A 50 -1.92 19.01 10.58
C ARG A 50 -3.25 18.28 10.51
N ARG A 51 -4.28 18.86 11.12
CA ARG A 51 -5.66 18.43 10.90
C ARG A 51 -6.15 18.95 9.56
N ASP A 52 -6.93 18.13 8.87
CA ASP A 52 -7.57 18.45 7.59
C ASP A 52 -8.97 17.81 7.56
N GLU A 53 -9.78 18.14 6.56
CA GLU A 53 -11.05 17.45 6.32
C GLU A 53 -10.76 15.98 5.97
N GLY A 54 -11.17 15.06 6.85
CA GLY A 54 -10.91 13.61 6.71
C GLY A 54 -9.80 13.03 7.60
N GLY A 55 -9.08 13.86 8.37
CA GLY A 55 -8.18 13.36 9.42
C GLY A 55 -6.85 14.11 9.53
N TRP A 56 -5.75 13.36 9.44
CA TRP A 56 -4.39 13.88 9.50
C TRP A 56 -3.78 13.99 8.11
N ALA A 57 -3.08 15.10 7.87
CA ALA A 57 -2.33 15.35 6.63
C ALA A 57 -0.88 15.78 6.95
N LEU A 58 0.06 15.42 6.08
CA LEU A 58 1.45 15.86 6.20
C LEU A 58 1.60 17.36 5.99
N THR A 59 2.42 18.01 6.81
CA THR A 59 2.92 19.36 6.49
C THR A 59 3.89 19.31 5.31
N GLU A 60 4.05 20.42 4.59
CA GLU A 60 4.94 20.50 3.41
C GLU A 60 6.37 20.08 3.75
N LYS A 61 6.88 20.58 4.88
CA LYS A 61 8.19 20.19 5.43
C LYS A 61 8.31 18.68 5.65
N SER A 62 7.22 18.01 5.99
CA SER A 62 7.24 16.59 6.35
C SER A 62 7.14 15.67 5.14
N ARG A 63 6.59 16.14 4.03
CA ARG A 63 6.69 15.43 2.74
C ARG A 63 8.15 15.21 2.38
N GLU A 64 8.99 16.24 2.51
CA GLU A 64 10.43 16.10 2.24
C GLU A 64 11.13 15.14 3.22
N ILE A 65 10.70 15.09 4.49
CA ILE A 65 11.25 14.12 5.46
C ILE A 65 10.93 12.68 5.04
N VAL A 66 9.70 12.42 4.59
CA VAL A 66 9.29 11.09 4.09
C VAL A 66 10.09 10.73 2.84
N ARG A 67 10.21 11.64 1.87
CA ARG A 67 11.02 11.44 0.65
C ARG A 67 12.49 11.18 0.96
N ALA A 68 13.09 11.97 1.84
CA ALA A 68 14.46 11.76 2.29
C ALA A 68 14.67 10.41 2.98
N HIS A 69 13.66 9.93 3.73
CA HIS A 69 13.72 8.60 4.33
C HIS A 69 13.65 7.49 3.25
N ARG A 70 12.80 7.63 2.22
CA ARG A 70 12.78 6.70 1.07
C ARG A 70 14.13 6.65 0.37
N ARG A 71 14.77 7.80 0.11
CA ARG A 71 16.13 7.88 -0.47
C ARG A 71 17.17 7.15 0.38
N LYS A 72 17.17 7.33 1.69
CA LYS A 72 18.06 6.58 2.61
C LYS A 72 17.85 5.07 2.54
N LEU A 73 16.61 4.61 2.39
CA LEU A 73 16.32 3.18 2.21
C LEU A 73 16.86 2.68 0.87
N LEU A 74 16.70 3.45 -0.21
CA LEU A 74 17.27 3.14 -1.52
C LEU A 74 18.79 3.09 -1.51
N GLU A 75 19.45 4.04 -0.83
CA GLU A 75 20.91 4.03 -0.63
C GLU A 75 21.37 2.75 0.08
N LYS A 76 20.66 2.34 1.15
CA LYS A 76 20.94 1.09 1.88
C LYS A 76 20.75 -0.16 1.02
N LEU A 77 19.81 -0.15 0.07
CA LEU A 77 19.58 -1.25 -0.87
C LEU A 77 20.71 -1.43 -1.89
N GLY A 78 21.49 -0.38 -2.14
CA GLY A 78 22.55 -0.39 -3.16
C GLY A 78 22.00 -0.53 -4.59
N GLU A 79 22.90 -0.66 -5.56
CA GLU A 79 22.52 -0.75 -6.98
C GLU A 79 21.68 -2.01 -7.30
N GLU A 80 22.08 -3.16 -6.76
CA GLU A 80 21.41 -4.44 -7.05
C GLU A 80 20.00 -4.51 -6.45
N GLY A 81 19.82 -3.98 -5.23
CA GLY A 81 18.49 -3.88 -4.62
C GLY A 81 17.57 -2.95 -5.42
N ARG A 82 18.09 -1.83 -5.95
CA ARG A 82 17.31 -0.90 -6.78
C ARG A 82 16.96 -1.47 -8.16
N LYS A 83 17.86 -2.24 -8.78
CA LYS A 83 17.55 -3.05 -9.98
C LYS A 83 16.45 -4.07 -9.70
N SER A 84 16.52 -4.74 -8.54
CA SER A 84 15.50 -5.70 -8.11
C SER A 84 14.14 -5.03 -7.90
N LEU A 85 14.09 -3.82 -7.32
CA LEU A 85 12.85 -3.03 -7.21
C LEU A 85 12.20 -2.76 -8.57
N LYS A 86 12.99 -2.32 -9.57
CA LYS A 86 12.47 -2.07 -10.93
C LYS A 86 11.90 -3.34 -11.57
N LYS A 87 12.57 -4.49 -11.38
CA LYS A 87 12.08 -5.79 -11.85
C LYS A 87 10.77 -6.20 -11.15
N LEU A 88 10.68 -5.99 -9.83
CA LEU A 88 9.47 -6.27 -9.06
C LEU A 88 8.32 -5.35 -9.45
N ASN A 89 8.59 -4.08 -9.74
CA ASN A 89 7.60 -3.14 -10.25
C ASN A 89 6.99 -3.64 -11.56
N LYS A 90 7.82 -4.08 -12.51
CA LYS A 90 7.31 -4.64 -13.76
C LYS A 90 6.37 -5.84 -13.53
N ARG A 91 6.72 -6.76 -12.63
CA ARG A 91 5.84 -7.88 -12.27
C ARG A 91 4.54 -7.39 -11.61
N MET A 92 4.62 -6.36 -10.76
CA MET A 92 3.45 -5.73 -10.14
C MET A 92 2.53 -5.05 -11.17
N GLU A 93 3.11 -4.45 -12.22
CA GLU A 93 2.36 -3.87 -13.35
C GLU A 93 1.68 -4.96 -14.18
N ASP A 94 2.38 -6.05 -14.48
CA ASP A 94 1.82 -7.20 -15.22
C ASP A 94 0.63 -7.82 -14.44
N ALA A 95 0.80 -8.06 -13.13
CA ALA A 95 -0.27 -8.53 -12.26
C ALA A 95 -1.43 -7.51 -12.17
N GLY A 96 -1.11 -6.22 -12.14
CA GLY A 96 -2.08 -5.13 -12.16
C GLY A 96 -2.88 -5.03 -13.44
N PHE A 97 -2.24 -5.30 -14.58
CA PHE A 97 -2.94 -5.39 -15.87
C PHE A 97 -3.96 -6.53 -15.85
N TYR A 98 -3.56 -7.70 -15.35
CA TYR A 98 -4.47 -8.84 -15.23
C TYR A 98 -5.61 -8.59 -14.23
N LEU A 99 -5.34 -7.90 -13.12
CA LEU A 99 -6.36 -7.44 -12.19
C LEU A 99 -7.38 -6.51 -12.87
N LYS A 100 -6.91 -5.47 -13.57
CA LYS A 100 -7.80 -4.54 -14.29
C LYS A 100 -8.66 -5.26 -15.34
N TYR A 101 -8.08 -6.24 -16.03
CA TYR A 101 -8.80 -7.08 -16.97
C TYR A 101 -9.91 -7.90 -16.27
N THR A 102 -9.59 -8.51 -15.12
CA THR A 102 -10.54 -9.28 -14.31
C THR A 102 -11.69 -8.39 -13.80
N VAL A 103 -11.36 -7.19 -13.29
CA VAL A 103 -12.36 -6.20 -12.85
C VAL A 103 -13.28 -5.79 -14.00
N ALA A 104 -12.71 -5.49 -15.18
CA ALA A 104 -13.51 -5.10 -16.34
C ALA A 104 -14.48 -6.21 -16.79
N ARG A 105 -14.02 -7.47 -16.83
CA ARG A 105 -14.88 -8.62 -17.15
C ARG A 105 -16.00 -8.80 -16.13
N HIS A 106 -15.69 -8.64 -14.84
CA HIS A 106 -16.69 -8.69 -13.77
C HIS A 106 -17.76 -7.61 -13.94
N GLN A 107 -17.36 -6.35 -14.14
CA GLN A 107 -18.27 -5.22 -14.34
C GLN A 107 -19.18 -5.40 -15.57
N LEU A 108 -18.68 -6.07 -16.61
CA LEU A 108 -19.43 -6.39 -17.82
C LEU A 108 -20.34 -7.63 -17.68
N GLY A 109 -20.30 -8.32 -16.54
CA GLY A 109 -21.03 -9.58 -16.34
C GLY A 109 -20.54 -10.71 -17.27
N ALA A 110 -19.30 -10.63 -17.74
CA ALA A 110 -18.75 -11.57 -18.71
C ALA A 110 -18.34 -12.92 -18.10
N ASP A 111 -18.23 -12.97 -16.77
CA ASP A 111 -17.78 -14.14 -16.01
C ASP A 111 -18.82 -14.56 -14.97
N GLY A 112 -18.98 -15.89 -14.81
CA GLY A 112 -19.72 -16.46 -13.70
C GLY A 112 -18.91 -16.49 -12.39
N PRO A 113 -19.56 -16.76 -11.24
CA PRO A 113 -18.94 -16.79 -9.91
C PRO A 113 -17.62 -17.56 -9.81
N LEU A 114 -17.58 -18.79 -10.37
CA LEU A 114 -16.39 -19.64 -10.32
C LEU A 114 -15.20 -18.99 -11.04
N ARG A 115 -15.45 -18.44 -12.23
CA ARG A 115 -14.41 -17.82 -13.05
C ARG A 115 -13.84 -16.56 -12.41
N ILE A 116 -14.70 -15.74 -11.78
CA ILE A 116 -14.27 -14.56 -11.01
C ILE A 116 -13.30 -14.98 -9.90
N VAL A 117 -13.67 -15.99 -9.10
CA VAL A 117 -12.83 -16.46 -8.00
C VAL A 117 -11.49 -17.00 -8.52
N GLU A 118 -11.50 -17.83 -9.56
CA GLU A 118 -10.27 -18.37 -10.17
C GLU A 118 -9.32 -17.27 -10.64
N SER A 119 -9.84 -16.27 -11.36
CA SER A 119 -9.03 -15.13 -11.84
C SER A 119 -8.49 -14.29 -10.69
N MET A 120 -9.28 -14.06 -9.64
CA MET A 120 -8.81 -13.32 -8.46
C MET A 120 -7.75 -14.11 -7.67
N GLU A 121 -7.86 -15.45 -7.58
CA GLU A 121 -6.83 -16.28 -6.98
C GLU A 121 -5.53 -16.29 -7.78
N GLU A 122 -5.60 -16.28 -9.10
CA GLU A 122 -4.43 -16.15 -9.98
C GLU A 122 -3.71 -14.81 -9.76
N VAL A 123 -4.45 -13.70 -9.76
CA VAL A 123 -3.92 -12.36 -9.42
C VAL A 123 -3.29 -12.38 -8.03
N HIS A 124 -3.96 -13.00 -7.06
CA HIS A 124 -3.49 -13.05 -5.68
C HIS A 124 -2.19 -13.82 -5.51
N ARG A 125 -2.04 -14.97 -6.17
CA ARG A 125 -0.80 -15.75 -6.11
C ARG A 125 0.40 -14.94 -6.62
N GLU A 126 0.26 -14.25 -7.76
CA GLU A 126 1.35 -13.45 -8.30
C GLU A 126 1.67 -12.24 -7.41
N LEU A 127 0.66 -11.48 -6.98
CA LEU A 127 0.89 -10.32 -6.10
C LEU A 127 1.51 -10.72 -4.76
N THR A 128 1.04 -11.80 -4.15
CA THR A 128 1.63 -12.30 -2.90
C THR A 128 3.10 -12.71 -3.09
N ALA A 129 3.45 -13.33 -4.22
CA ALA A 129 4.85 -13.63 -4.53
C ALA A 129 5.69 -12.35 -4.69
N VAL A 130 5.19 -11.36 -5.44
CA VAL A 130 5.86 -10.07 -5.63
C VAL A 130 6.04 -9.33 -4.30
N ILE A 131 5.01 -9.26 -3.46
CA ILE A 131 5.07 -8.58 -2.16
C ILE A 131 6.05 -9.28 -1.22
N ASN A 132 6.09 -10.62 -1.22
CA ASN A 132 7.04 -11.37 -0.40
C ASN A 132 8.49 -11.12 -0.82
N GLU A 133 8.76 -11.02 -2.13
CA GLU A 133 10.09 -10.64 -2.63
C GLU A 133 10.43 -9.18 -2.32
N LEU A 134 9.47 -8.27 -2.51
CA LEU A 134 9.61 -6.85 -2.19
C LEU A 134 9.89 -6.64 -0.70
N SER A 135 9.24 -7.41 0.15
CA SER A 135 9.40 -7.34 1.61
C SER A 135 10.78 -7.81 2.10
N LYS A 136 11.54 -8.55 1.28
CA LYS A 136 12.95 -8.85 1.60
C LYS A 136 13.84 -7.62 1.43
N LEU A 137 13.43 -6.67 0.59
CA LEU A 137 14.13 -5.41 0.33
C LEU A 137 13.61 -4.30 1.25
N LEU A 138 12.28 -4.20 1.36
CA LEU A 138 11.58 -3.16 2.11
C LEU A 138 10.54 -3.85 3.04
N PRO A 139 10.93 -4.25 4.26
CA PRO A 139 10.13 -5.13 5.12
C PRO A 139 8.70 -4.69 5.42
N TYR A 140 8.44 -3.39 5.41
CA TYR A 140 7.12 -2.86 5.73
C TYR A 140 6.07 -3.13 4.63
N PHE A 141 6.46 -3.54 3.41
CA PHE A 141 5.48 -3.92 2.37
C PHE A 141 4.63 -5.15 2.74
N THR A 142 5.01 -5.89 3.79
CA THR A 142 4.19 -6.97 4.34
C THR A 142 2.81 -6.50 4.84
N ILE A 143 2.64 -5.22 5.18
CA ILE A 143 1.36 -4.68 5.68
C ILE A 143 0.19 -4.84 4.69
N TYR A 144 0.49 -4.98 3.39
CA TYR A 144 -0.53 -5.09 2.34
C TYR A 144 -1.13 -6.51 2.26
N LEU A 145 -0.39 -7.54 2.67
CA LEU A 145 -0.80 -8.94 2.53
C LEU A 145 -2.12 -9.25 3.26
N PRO A 146 -2.31 -8.92 4.56
CA PRO A 146 -3.54 -9.26 5.25
C PRO A 146 -4.79 -8.61 4.64
N ARG A 147 -4.66 -7.42 4.05
CA ARG A 147 -5.77 -6.71 3.41
C ARG A 147 -6.15 -7.34 2.07
N LEU A 148 -5.16 -7.76 1.28
CA LEU A 148 -5.41 -8.51 0.03
C LEU A 148 -6.03 -9.89 0.32
N GLU A 149 -5.52 -10.59 1.34
CA GLU A 149 -6.09 -11.88 1.79
C GLU A 149 -7.53 -11.73 2.26
N HIS A 150 -7.82 -10.68 3.05
CA HIS A 150 -9.18 -10.39 3.51
C HIS A 150 -10.13 -10.08 2.34
N ALA A 151 -9.70 -9.24 1.40
CA ALA A 151 -10.51 -8.93 0.21
C ALA A 151 -10.78 -10.20 -0.63
N LEU A 152 -9.78 -11.05 -0.83
CA LEU A 152 -9.96 -12.32 -1.54
C LEU A 152 -10.94 -13.25 -0.82
N LEU A 153 -10.86 -13.34 0.52
CA LEU A 153 -11.80 -14.13 1.31
C LEU A 153 -13.24 -13.64 1.10
N LYS A 154 -13.47 -12.32 1.12
CA LYS A 154 -14.79 -11.73 0.87
C LYS A 154 -15.32 -12.03 -0.52
N ILE A 155 -14.47 -11.96 -1.53
CA ILE A 155 -14.82 -12.34 -2.91
C ILE A 155 -15.23 -13.82 -2.99
N LYS A 156 -14.51 -14.72 -2.30
CA LYS A 156 -14.84 -16.15 -2.22
C LYS A 156 -16.16 -16.42 -1.52
N GLU A 157 -16.52 -15.58 -0.54
CA GLU A 157 -17.81 -15.61 0.15
C GLU A 157 -18.97 -15.02 -0.70
N GLY A 158 -18.67 -14.50 -1.90
CA GLY A 158 -19.66 -13.92 -2.82
C GLY A 158 -19.88 -12.41 -2.64
N ASP A 159 -19.11 -11.74 -1.78
CA ASP A 159 -19.14 -10.29 -1.64
C ASP A 159 -18.23 -9.63 -2.69
N TYR A 160 -18.78 -9.45 -3.90
CA TYR A 160 -18.05 -8.88 -5.02
C TYR A 160 -17.81 -7.37 -4.91
N LEU A 161 -18.36 -6.68 -3.90
CA LEU A 161 -17.95 -5.31 -3.61
C LEU A 161 -16.45 -5.24 -3.28
N TYR A 162 -15.87 -6.31 -2.74
CA TYR A 162 -14.45 -6.41 -2.46
C TYR A 162 -13.57 -6.64 -3.70
N ILE A 163 -14.13 -6.72 -4.91
CA ILE A 163 -13.35 -6.68 -6.14
C ILE A 163 -12.81 -5.25 -6.35
N ASP A 164 -13.70 -4.26 -6.40
CA ASP A 164 -13.35 -2.90 -6.83
C ASP A 164 -14.12 -1.75 -6.15
N TRP A 165 -15.27 -1.99 -5.50
CA TRP A 165 -16.10 -0.91 -4.93
C TRP A 165 -15.85 -0.60 -3.44
N HIS A 166 -15.55 -1.62 -2.65
CA HIS A 166 -15.32 -1.46 -1.22
C HIS A 166 -14.02 -0.65 -0.97
N PRO A 167 -13.94 0.22 0.05
CA PRO A 167 -12.71 0.97 0.34
C PRO A 167 -11.48 0.10 0.66
N ASP A 168 -11.71 -1.13 1.11
CA ASP A 168 -10.69 -2.20 1.25
C ASP A 168 -10.83 -3.29 0.19
N SER A 169 -11.35 -2.96 -0.99
CA SER A 169 -11.40 -3.91 -2.10
C SER A 169 -10.00 -4.27 -2.59
N TYR A 170 -9.90 -5.41 -3.24
CA TYR A 170 -8.66 -5.92 -3.79
C TYR A 170 -8.02 -4.91 -4.75
N HIS A 171 -8.82 -4.28 -5.61
CA HIS A 171 -8.39 -3.22 -6.50
C HIS A 171 -7.82 -2.02 -5.75
N PHE A 172 -8.53 -1.47 -4.76
CA PHE A 172 -8.05 -0.31 -3.99
C PHE A 172 -6.74 -0.60 -3.27
N VAL A 173 -6.62 -1.76 -2.62
CA VAL A 173 -5.39 -2.16 -1.92
C VAL A 173 -4.22 -2.33 -2.90
N TYR A 174 -4.46 -2.90 -4.09
CA TYR A 174 -3.44 -3.00 -5.14
C TYR A 174 -2.93 -1.62 -5.58
N PHE A 175 -3.83 -0.67 -5.85
CA PHE A 175 -3.43 0.67 -6.32
C PHE A 175 -2.62 1.44 -5.27
N GLU A 176 -3.00 1.28 -4.01
CA GLU A 176 -2.29 1.84 -2.88
C GLU A 176 -0.87 1.26 -2.75
N LEU A 177 -0.75 -0.08 -2.78
CA LEU A 177 0.52 -0.80 -2.81
C LEU A 177 1.43 -0.33 -3.95
N HIS A 178 0.88 -0.23 -5.15
CA HIS A 178 1.63 0.16 -6.33
C HIS A 178 2.05 1.64 -6.25
N ALA A 179 1.17 2.53 -5.79
CA ALA A 179 1.51 3.93 -5.58
C ALA A 179 2.65 4.11 -4.56
N ASP A 180 2.68 3.28 -3.52
CA ASP A 180 3.77 3.26 -2.55
C ASP A 180 5.10 2.84 -3.20
N LEU A 181 5.11 1.75 -3.98
CA LEU A 181 6.31 1.34 -4.73
C LEU A 181 6.78 2.42 -5.71
N LEU A 182 5.86 3.07 -6.43
CA LEU A 182 6.19 4.17 -7.35
C LEU A 182 6.84 5.35 -6.63
N ASN A 183 6.48 5.62 -5.37
CA ASN A 183 7.14 6.66 -4.57
C ASN A 183 8.60 6.34 -4.26
N TYR A 184 9.04 5.08 -4.29
CA TYR A 184 10.46 4.72 -4.21
C TYR A 184 11.13 4.89 -5.57
N LEU A 185 10.51 4.45 -6.65
CA LEU A 185 11.10 4.53 -7.99
C LEU A 185 11.32 5.98 -8.43
N ARG A 186 10.38 6.88 -8.11
CA ARG A 186 10.53 8.32 -8.35
C ARG A 186 11.74 8.93 -7.66
N GLU A 187 12.08 8.42 -6.47
CA GLU A 187 13.23 8.90 -5.70
C GLU A 187 14.55 8.24 -6.13
N ASP A 188 14.52 7.19 -6.95
CA ASP A 188 15.72 6.60 -7.60
C ASP A 188 16.04 7.28 -8.94
N GLU A 189 15.06 7.92 -9.58
CA GLU A 189 15.21 8.61 -10.86
C GLU A 189 15.73 10.06 -10.73
N GLY A 190 15.63 10.65 -9.53
CA GLY A 190 16.06 12.02 -9.23
C GLY A 190 17.37 12.09 -8.46
#